data_AF-A0A6M1U8V4-F1
#
_entry.id   AF-A0A6M1U8V4-F1
#
_cell.length_a   1.000
_cell.length_b   1.000
_cell.length_c   1.000
_cell.angle_alpha   90.00
_cell.angle_beta   90.00
_cell.angle_gamma   90.00
#
_symmetry.space_group_name_H-M   'P 1'
#
loop_
_entity.id
_entity.type
_entity.pdbx_description
1 polymer ?
#
loop_
_entity_poly.entity_id
_entity_poly.type
_entity_poly.pdbx_seq_one_letter_code
_entity_poly.pdbx_strand_id
1 'polypeptide(L)' 'MQHLSDEMLIEVYQRAMAMKLDQAFIELLHVELQRRNLIAAIASA' A
#
# COMPACT_ATOMS: atom_id res chain seq x y z
N MET A 1 4.71 0.47 -9.73
CA MET A 1 3.35 -0.09 -9.53
C MET A 1 2.29 0.58 -10.41
N GLN A 2 2.65 1.19 -11.54
CA GLN A 2 1.77 2.09 -12.30
C GLN A 2 0.55 1.42 -12.98
N HIS A 3 0.56 0.09 -13.10
CA HIS A 3 -0.54 -0.69 -13.68
C HIS A 3 -1.43 -1.38 -12.63
N LEU A 4 -1.10 -1.24 -11.34
CA LEU A 4 -1.92 -1.76 -10.26
C LEU A 4 -3.12 -0.83 -10.06
N SER A 5 -4.33 -1.38 -9.96
CA SER A 5 -5.50 -0.59 -9.53
C SER A 5 -5.33 -0.12 -8.09
N ASP A 6 -6.05 0.93 -7.71
CA ASP A 6 -5.97 1.49 -6.36
C ASP A 6 -6.45 0.49 -5.30
N GLU A 7 -7.50 -0.27 -5.59
CA GLU A 7 -8.00 -1.36 -4.73
C GLU A 7 -6.93 -2.43 -4.48
N MET A 8 -6.27 -2.88 -5.55
CA MET A 8 -5.24 -3.91 -5.46
C MET A 8 -3.98 -3.37 -4.74
N LEU A 9 -3.65 -2.08 -4.90
CA LEU A 9 -2.54 -1.46 -4.18
C LEU A 9 -2.80 -1.42 -2.67
N ILE A 10 -4.01 -1.04 -2.26
CA ILE A 10 -4.45 -1.02 -0.86
C ILE A 10 -4.40 -2.44 -0.29
N GLU A 11 -4.95 -3.42 -1.01
CA GLU A 11 -4.96 -4.81 -0.59
C GLU A 11 -3.54 -5.37 -0.41
N VAL A 12 -2.64 -5.12 -1.37
CA VAL A 12 -1.25 -5.58 -1.29
C VAL A 12 -0.53 -4.94 -0.11
N TYR A 13 -0.76 -3.65 0.17
CA TYR A 13 -0.22 -2.98 1.35
C TYR A 13 -0.70 -3.63 2.66
N GLN A 14 -2.00 -3.86 2.80
CA GLN A 14 -2.56 -4.50 3.99
C GLN A 14 -2.02 -5.93 4.20
N ARG A 15 -1.94 -6.72 3.12
CA ARG A 15 -1.37 -8.07 3.16
C ARG A 15 0.12 -8.04 3.51
N ALA A 16 0.90 -7.11 2.95
CA ALA A 16 2.32 -6.97 3.25
C ALA A 16 2.56 -6.66 4.74
N MET A 17 1.74 -5.78 5.33
CA MET A 17 1.73 -5.48 6.76
C MET A 17 1.37 -6.72 7.60
N ALA A 18 0.28 -7.41 7.24
CA ALA A 18 -0.19 -8.59 7.98
C ALA A 18 0.81 -9.75 7.97
N MET A 19 1.51 -9.94 6.83
CA MET A 19 2.53 -10.97 6.65
C MET A 19 3.90 -10.56 7.20
N LYS A 20 4.06 -9.32 7.69
CA LYS A 20 5.33 -8.74 8.13
C LYS A 20 6.43 -8.93 7.07
N LEU A 21 6.10 -8.58 5.83
CA LEU A 21 7.08 -8.58 4.75
C LEU A 21 8.18 -7.56 5.01
N ASP A 22 9.18 -7.58 4.14
CA ASP A 22 10.30 -6.67 4.21
C ASP A 22 9.86 -5.19 4.32
N GLN A 23 10.51 -4.46 5.22
CA GLN A 23 10.17 -3.08 5.53
C GLN A 23 10.36 -2.15 4.31
N ALA A 24 11.39 -2.38 3.49
CA ALA A 24 11.62 -1.56 2.29
C ALA A 24 10.52 -1.80 1.25
N PHE A 25 9.98 -3.03 1.16
CA PHE A 25 8.82 -3.30 0.31
C PHE A 25 7.55 -2.57 0.79
N ILE A 26 7.29 -2.57 2.10
CA ILE A 26 6.17 -1.85 2.70
C ILE A 26 6.30 -0.34 2.46
N GLU A 27 7.51 0.21 2.58
CA GLU A 27 7.79 1.62 2.31
C GLU A 27 7.53 1.98 0.84
N LEU A 28 7.92 1.12 -0.10
CA LEU A 28 7.63 1.33 -1.53
C LEU A 28 6.12 1.39 -1.80
N LEU A 29 5.34 0.52 -1.16
CA LEU A 29 3.88 0.55 -1.25
C LEU A 29 3.30 1.82 -0.62
N HIS A 30 3.83 2.22 0.54
CA HIS A 30 3.40 3.43 1.23
C HIS A 30 3.66 4.69 0.41
N VAL A 31 4.85 4.81 -0.20
CA VAL A 31 5.20 5.93 -1.09
C VAL A 31 4.27 5.98 -2.30
N GLU A 32 3.92 4.85 -2.90
CA GLU A 32 2.97 4.82 -4.02
C GLU A 32 1.55 5.21 -3.58
N LEU A 33 1.10 4.77 -2.40
CA LEU A 33 -0.19 5.18 -1.82
C LEU A 33 -0.23 6.69 -1.55
N GLN A 34 0.87 7.27 -1.04
CA GLN A 34 1.02 8.73 -0.88
C GLN A 34 0.94 9.43 -2.24
N ARG A 35 1.67 8.94 -3.24
CA ARG A 35 1.70 9.52 -4.60
C ARG A 35 0.32 9.57 -5.26
N ARG A 36 -0.55 8.61 -4.94
CA ARG A 36 -1.92 8.54 -5.48
C ARG A 36 -3.00 9.17 -4.58
N ASN A 37 -2.61 9.78 -3.46
CA ASN A 37 -3.52 10.33 -2.46
C ASN A 37 -4.48 9.30 -1.83
N LEU A 38 -4.02 8.06 -1.64
CA LEU A 38 -4.82 6.94 -1.10
C LEU A 38 -4.63 6.69 0.40
N ILE A 39 -3.88 7.54 1.10
CA ILE A 39 -3.55 7.35 2.53
C ILE A 39 -4.79 7.32 3.42
N ALA A 40 -5.81 8.12 3.10
CA ALA A 40 -7.07 8.10 3.84
C ALA A 40 -7.80 6.75 3.77
N ALA A 41 -7.59 5.99 2.68
CA ALA A 41 -8.21 4.68 2.47
C ALA A 41 -7.55 3.56 3.30
N ILE A 42 -6.32 3.77 3.79
CA ILE A 42 -5.63 2.82 4.69
C ILE A 42 -5.66 3.23 6.16
N ALA A 43 -6.02 4.48 6.49
CA ALA A 43 -6.09 4.98 7.87
C ALA A 43 -7.43 4.70 8.56
N SER A 44 -8.42 4.23 7.80
CA SER A 44 -9.80 4.00 8.26
C SER A 44 -10.15 2.52 8.46
N ALA A 45 -9.16 1.63 8.43
CA ALA A 45 -9.28 0.20 8.72
C ALA A 45 -8.54 -0.16 10.01
#